data_AF-A0A6N8HQT0-F1
#
_entry.id   AF-A0A6N8HQT0-F1
#
_cell.length_a   1.000
_cell.length_b   1.000
_cell.length_c   1.000
_cell.angle_alpha   90.00
_cell.angle_beta   90.00
_cell.angle_gamma   90.00
#
_symmetry.space_group_name_H-M   'P 1'
#
loop_
_entity.id
_entity.type
_entity.pdbx_description
1 polymer ?
#
loop_
_entity_poly.entity_id
_entity_poly.type
_entity_poly.pdbx_seq_one_letter_code
_entity_poly.pdbx_strand_id
1 'polypeptide(L)'
;MAYIFGGLIFIFFKTNFSFWDIGVIYYITNFIGYVLILYGVNELGRSNQRILKVRPYAIFMIAHSMIVFLLNVTGHSPLTMAMSTTLQSIIALTGAVFVAAGMFMTFIIIFQLVEGLTGNMSEKLLENLITIMMLVFILAGITSILGLMPLLVSNIMGALLLLEVLFLIRYYYVFLGRNESHT
;
A
#
# COMPACT_ATOMS: atom_id res chain seq x y z
N MET A 1 17.07 -0.35 7.53
CA MET A 1 16.57 -0.13 6.14
C MET A 1 16.05 -1.40 5.47
N ALA A 2 16.74 -2.54 5.59
CA ALA A 2 16.32 -3.82 5.00
C ALA A 2 14.90 -4.23 5.40
N TYR A 3 14.50 -4.03 6.67
CA TYR A 3 13.13 -4.28 7.13
C TYR A 3 12.07 -3.47 6.37
N ILE A 4 12.35 -2.20 6.07
CA ILE A 4 11.41 -1.35 5.30
C ILE A 4 11.27 -1.89 3.89
N PHE A 5 12.38 -2.24 3.23
CA PHE A 5 12.34 -2.81 1.89
C PHE A 5 11.61 -4.15 1.84
N GLY A 6 11.90 -5.05 2.78
CA GLY A 6 11.15 -6.30 2.93
C GLY A 6 9.66 -6.05 3.14
N GLY A 7 9.30 -5.07 3.97
CA GLY A 7 7.91 -4.67 4.17
C GLY A 7 7.22 -4.17 2.91
N LEU A 8 7.91 -3.35 2.10
CA LEU A 8 7.41 -2.87 0.80
C LEU A 8 7.20 -4.01 -0.20
N ILE A 9 8.09 -5.01 -0.23
CA ILE A 9 7.92 -6.21 -1.06
C ILE A 9 6.61 -6.92 -0.66
N PHE A 10 6.37 -7.13 0.63
CA PHE A 10 5.15 -7.79 1.09
C PHE A 10 3.87 -7.00 0.77
N ILE A 11 3.90 -5.68 0.90
CA ILE A 11 2.75 -4.82 0.59
C ILE A 11 2.44 -4.82 -0.92
N PHE A 12 3.47 -4.80 -1.76
CA PHE A 12 3.33 -4.89 -3.22
C PHE A 12 3.22 -6.31 -3.75
N PHE A 13 3.24 -7.32 -2.88
CA PHE A 13 3.00 -8.70 -3.25
C PHE A 13 1.49 -8.93 -3.50
N LYS A 14 0.93 -8.20 -4.46
CA LYS A 14 -0.39 -8.39 -5.04
C LYS A 14 -0.19 -8.67 -6.52
N THR A 15 -0.55 -9.86 -6.97
CA THR A 15 -0.51 -10.22 -8.41
C THR A 15 -1.86 -10.03 -9.10
N ASN A 16 -2.83 -9.39 -8.42
CA ASN A 16 -4.19 -9.34 -8.90
C ASN A 16 -4.38 -8.14 -9.84
N PHE A 17 -4.88 -8.43 -11.05
CA PHE A 17 -5.22 -7.44 -12.07
C PHE A 17 -6.59 -6.80 -11.82
N SER A 18 -7.37 -7.31 -10.87
CA SER A 18 -8.64 -6.70 -10.45
C SER A 18 -8.40 -5.72 -9.30
N PHE A 19 -9.04 -4.55 -9.39
CA PHE A 19 -8.97 -3.51 -8.37
C PHE A 19 -9.51 -4.02 -7.02
N TRP A 20 -10.70 -4.63 -7.04
CA TRP A 20 -11.42 -5.14 -5.86
C TRP A 20 -11.06 -6.57 -5.45
N ASP A 21 -10.09 -7.20 -6.11
CA ASP A 21 -9.63 -8.53 -5.71
C ASP A 21 -8.66 -8.43 -4.53
N ILE A 22 -9.24 -8.45 -3.33
CA ILE A 22 -8.59 -8.26 -2.04
C ILE A 22 -8.92 -9.43 -1.11
N GLY A 23 -8.29 -10.57 -1.37
CA GLY A 23 -8.51 -11.79 -0.59
C GLY A 23 -7.78 -11.81 0.76
N VAL A 24 -7.94 -12.92 1.46
CA VAL A 24 -7.27 -13.23 2.73
C VAL A 24 -5.75 -13.09 2.63
N ILE A 25 -5.15 -13.58 1.54
CA ILE A 25 -3.70 -13.53 1.31
C ILE A 25 -3.19 -12.10 1.29
N TYR A 26 -3.90 -11.19 0.62
CA TYR A 26 -3.53 -9.77 0.54
C TYR A 26 -3.42 -9.12 1.92
N TYR A 27 -4.37 -9.40 2.82
CA TYR A 27 -4.34 -8.79 4.14
C TYR A 27 -3.28 -9.42 5.05
N ILE A 28 -2.95 -10.70 4.87
CA ILE A 28 -1.83 -11.33 5.58
C ILE A 28 -0.51 -10.69 5.16
N THR A 29 -0.27 -10.56 3.85
CA THR A 29 0.99 -9.99 3.33
C THR A 29 1.10 -8.52 3.73
N ASN A 30 0.02 -7.74 3.65
CA ASN A 30 -0.01 -6.37 4.14
C ASN A 30 0.26 -6.27 5.64
N PHE A 31 -0.35 -7.13 6.47
CA PHE A 31 -0.10 -7.13 7.91
C PHE A 31 1.39 -7.36 8.21
N ILE A 32 2.00 -8.39 7.60
CA ILE A 32 3.44 -8.67 7.73
C ILE A 32 4.25 -7.46 7.24
N GLY A 33 3.90 -6.91 6.09
CA GLY A 33 4.59 -5.80 5.47
C GLY A 33 4.61 -4.55 6.35
N TYR A 34 3.46 -4.15 6.92
CA TYR A 34 3.40 -2.99 7.82
C TYR A 34 4.08 -3.23 9.17
N VAL A 35 4.09 -4.46 9.68
CA VAL A 35 4.89 -4.81 10.87
C VAL A 35 6.39 -4.62 10.60
N LEU A 36 6.87 -5.06 9.45
CA LEU A 36 8.27 -4.88 9.04
C LEU A 36 8.61 -3.39 8.83
N ILE A 37 7.73 -2.62 8.19
CA ILE A 37 7.88 -1.16 8.05
C ILE A 37 7.97 -0.51 9.43
N LEU A 38 7.06 -0.84 10.36
CA LEU A 38 7.06 -0.27 11.70
C LEU A 38 8.37 -0.56 12.44
N TYR A 39 8.88 -1.79 12.35
CA TYR A 39 10.17 -2.16 12.93
C TYR A 39 11.32 -1.34 12.34
N GLY A 40 11.39 -1.26 11.01
CA GLY A 40 12.43 -0.49 10.32
C GLY A 40 12.34 1.02 10.57
N VAL A 41 11.14 1.58 10.69
CA VAL A 41 10.91 2.99 11.06
C VAL A 41 11.37 3.27 12.48
N ASN A 42 11.09 2.38 13.44
CA ASN A 42 11.54 2.55 14.82
C ASN A 42 13.07 2.43 14.96
N GLU A 43 13.69 1.54 14.19
CA GLU A 43 15.14 1.38 14.13
C GLU A 43 15.81 2.66 13.60
N LEU A 44 15.36 3.14 12.44
CA LEU A 44 15.90 4.35 11.79
C LEU A 44 15.50 5.64 12.49
N GLY A 45 14.37 5.64 13.19
CA GLY A 45 13.87 6.79 13.94
C GLY A 45 14.79 7.23 15.07
N ARG A 46 15.72 6.37 15.52
CA ARG A 46 16.76 6.74 16.48
C ARG A 46 17.75 7.76 15.92
N SER A 47 18.02 7.72 14.62
CA SER A 47 18.97 8.62 13.92
C SER A 47 18.28 9.64 13.01
N ASN A 48 17.06 9.37 12.55
CA ASN A 48 16.30 10.24 11.65
C ASN A 48 14.87 10.44 12.14
N GLN A 49 14.63 11.57 12.82
CA GLN A 49 13.31 11.89 13.38
C GLN A 49 12.22 12.11 12.31
N ARG A 50 12.58 12.45 11.06
CA ARG A 50 11.58 12.69 10.00
C ARG A 50 10.82 11.41 9.65
N ILE A 51 11.48 10.26 9.71
CA ILE A 51 10.88 8.96 9.37
C ILE A 51 9.81 8.52 10.38
N LEU A 52 9.85 9.04 11.61
CA LEU A 52 8.87 8.70 12.65
C LEU A 52 7.45 9.17 12.33
N LYS A 53 7.28 10.10 11.38
CA LYS A 53 5.95 10.49 10.88
C LYS A 53 5.17 9.31 10.29
N VAL A 54 5.87 8.30 9.77
CA VAL A 54 5.28 7.08 9.19
C VAL A 54 4.63 6.19 10.26
N ARG A 55 5.13 6.24 11.50
CA ARG A 55 4.73 5.34 12.59
C ARG A 55 3.22 5.26 12.85
N PRO A 56 2.48 6.37 13.06
CA PRO A 56 1.03 6.31 13.27
C PRO A 56 0.28 5.65 12.10
N TYR A 57 0.72 5.92 10.87
CA TYR A 57 0.11 5.34 9.67
C TYR A 57 0.36 3.83 9.56
N ALA A 58 1.58 3.38 9.85
CA ALA A 58 1.90 1.95 9.88
C ALA A 58 1.09 1.21 10.96
N ILE A 59 0.97 1.79 12.17
CA ILE A 59 0.15 1.20 13.25
C ILE A 59 -1.32 1.10 12.85
N PHE A 60 -1.87 2.17 12.27
CA PHE A 60 -3.23 2.16 11.75
C PHE A 60 -3.42 1.06 10.70
N MET A 61 -2.46 0.92 9.77
CA MET A 61 -2.55 -0.07 8.70
C MET A 61 -2.38 -1.52 9.17
N ILE A 62 -1.63 -1.76 10.26
CA ILE A 62 -1.58 -3.07 10.93
C ILE A 62 -2.96 -3.43 11.48
N ALA A 63 -3.59 -2.50 12.21
CA ALA A 63 -4.93 -2.71 12.77
C ALA A 63 -5.98 -2.87 11.67
N HIS A 64 -5.96 -1.99 10.66
CA HIS A 64 -6.82 -2.08 9.46
C HIS A 64 -6.71 -3.45 8.81
N SER A 65 -5.49 -3.90 8.50
CA SER A 65 -5.26 -5.18 7.83
C SER A 65 -5.76 -6.35 8.66
N MET A 66 -5.55 -6.33 9.98
CA MET A 66 -6.04 -7.36 10.89
C MET A 66 -7.58 -7.40 10.95
N ILE A 67 -8.23 -6.24 11.07
CA ILE A 67 -9.70 -6.16 11.12
C ILE A 67 -10.31 -6.70 9.83
N VAL A 68 -9.80 -6.25 8.68
CA VAL A 68 -10.38 -6.67 7.40
C VAL A 68 -10.03 -8.12 7.06
N PHE A 69 -8.86 -8.62 7.51
CA PHE A 69 -8.54 -10.04 7.47
C PHE A 69 -9.59 -10.88 8.21
N LEU A 70 -9.90 -10.53 9.46
CA LEU A 70 -10.90 -11.24 10.26
C LEU A 70 -12.30 -11.19 9.62
N LEU A 71 -12.69 -10.04 9.06
CA LEU A 71 -13.95 -9.91 8.32
C LEU A 71 -13.99 -10.82 7.09
N ASN A 72 -12.90 -10.93 6.32
CA ASN A 72 -12.83 -11.83 5.17
C ASN A 72 -12.91 -13.31 5.58
N VAL A 73 -12.17 -13.73 6.60
CA VAL A 73 -12.15 -15.14 7.05
C VAL A 73 -13.50 -15.56 7.64
N THR A 74 -14.21 -14.65 8.29
CA THR A 74 -15.54 -14.92 8.86
C THR A 74 -16.69 -14.78 7.86
N GLY A 75 -16.42 -14.47 6.59
CA GLY A 75 -17.43 -14.31 5.54
C GLY A 75 -18.24 -13.00 5.61
N HIS A 76 -17.80 -12.04 6.43
CA HIS A 76 -18.42 -10.72 6.60
C HIS A 76 -17.62 -9.63 5.87
N SER A 77 -16.94 -9.98 4.78
CA SER A 77 -16.16 -9.01 4.01
C SER A 77 -17.08 -7.91 3.48
N PRO A 78 -16.76 -6.62 3.69
CA PRO A 78 -17.58 -5.52 3.18
C PRO A 78 -17.77 -5.54 1.66
N LEU A 79 -16.86 -6.22 0.93
CA LEU A 79 -16.91 -6.32 -0.52
C LEU A 79 -17.76 -7.47 -1.06
N THR A 80 -18.04 -8.49 -0.24
CA THR A 80 -18.79 -9.69 -0.67
C THR A 80 -20.08 -9.90 0.10
N MET A 81 -20.32 -9.12 1.15
CA MET A 81 -21.51 -9.19 1.97
C MET A 81 -22.78 -8.84 1.18
N ALA A 82 -23.86 -9.61 1.38
CA ALA A 82 -25.14 -9.36 0.74
C ALA A 82 -25.75 -8.04 1.20
N MET A 83 -26.25 -7.25 0.24
CA MET A 83 -26.92 -5.96 0.50
C MET A 83 -28.44 -6.14 0.61
N SER A 84 -28.90 -7.10 1.42
CA SER A 84 -30.32 -7.46 1.50
C SER A 84 -31.17 -6.52 2.38
N THR A 85 -30.54 -5.76 3.27
CA THR A 85 -31.20 -4.79 4.14
C THR A 85 -30.49 -3.46 4.08
N THR A 86 -31.21 -2.35 4.34
CA THR A 86 -30.62 -1.00 4.37
C THR A 86 -29.43 -0.90 5.31
N LEU A 87 -29.49 -1.55 6.48
CA LEU A 87 -28.39 -1.58 7.43
C LEU A 87 -27.15 -2.29 6.85
N GLN A 88 -27.34 -3.45 6.21
CA GLN A 88 -26.24 -4.18 5.58
C GLN A 88 -25.63 -3.40 4.40
N SER A 89 -26.45 -2.70 3.61
CA SER A 89 -25.96 -1.84 2.53
C SER A 89 -25.09 -0.69 3.06
N ILE A 90 -25.50 -0.05 4.16
CA ILE A 90 -24.71 1.02 4.80
C ILE A 90 -23.37 0.46 5.27
N ILE A 91 -23.38 -0.69 5.98
CA ILE A 91 -22.17 -1.34 6.48
C ILE A 91 -21.22 -1.70 5.32
N ALA A 92 -21.75 -2.31 4.25
CA ALA A 92 -20.97 -2.68 3.08
C ALA A 92 -20.34 -1.45 2.40
N LEU A 93 -21.11 -0.38 2.22
CA LEU A 93 -20.62 0.86 1.61
C LEU A 93 -19.53 1.53 2.46
N THR A 94 -19.77 1.69 3.77
CA THR A 94 -18.78 2.26 4.69
C THR A 94 -17.52 1.40 4.73
N GLY A 95 -17.65 0.08 4.75
CA GLY A 95 -16.51 -0.83 4.72
C GLY A 95 -15.75 -0.78 3.39
N ALA A 96 -16.43 -0.65 2.25
CA ALA A 96 -15.78 -0.48 0.95
C ALA A 96 -14.96 0.83 0.89
N VAL A 97 -15.49 1.93 1.42
CA VAL A 97 -14.76 3.20 1.57
C VAL A 97 -13.55 3.03 2.48
N PHE A 98 -13.70 2.34 3.61
CA PHE A 98 -12.60 2.07 4.54
C PHE A 98 -11.49 1.20 3.92
N VAL A 99 -11.86 0.24 3.08
CA VAL A 99 -10.93 -0.60 2.32
C VAL A 99 -10.18 0.25 1.29
N ALA A 100 -10.89 1.05 0.49
CA ALA A 100 -10.28 1.94 -0.51
C ALA A 100 -9.35 2.97 0.14
N ALA A 101 -9.74 3.54 1.29
CA ALA A 101 -8.89 4.43 2.06
C ALA A 101 -7.61 3.72 2.54
N GLY A 102 -7.73 2.49 3.05
CA GLY A 102 -6.57 1.67 3.42
C GLY A 102 -5.61 1.43 2.27
N MET A 103 -6.11 1.10 1.07
CA MET A 103 -5.26 0.97 -0.11
C MET A 103 -4.51 2.26 -0.45
N PHE A 104 -5.20 3.41 -0.38
CA PHE A 104 -4.60 4.71 -0.66
C PHE A 104 -3.52 5.08 0.37
N MET A 105 -3.74 4.71 1.65
CA MET A 105 -2.79 4.96 2.74
C MET A 105 -1.44 4.29 2.52
N THR A 106 -1.36 3.20 1.75
CA THR A 106 -0.09 2.61 1.30
C THR A 106 0.80 3.65 0.62
N PHE A 107 0.25 4.41 -0.32
CA PHE A 107 1.03 5.40 -1.06
C PHE A 107 1.46 6.56 -0.16
N ILE A 108 0.62 6.94 0.81
CA ILE A 108 0.97 7.96 1.81
C ILE A 108 2.14 7.50 2.67
N ILE A 109 2.14 6.24 3.14
CA ILE A 109 3.24 5.64 3.89
C ILE A 109 4.52 5.67 3.06
N ILE A 110 4.45 5.28 1.79
CA ILE A 110 5.60 5.22 0.89
C ILE A 110 6.17 6.62 0.61
N PHE A 111 5.30 7.59 0.35
CA PHE A 111 5.69 8.98 0.16
C PHE A 111 6.45 9.52 1.37
N GLN A 112 5.90 9.34 2.57
CA GLN A 112 6.55 9.79 3.81
C GLN A 112 7.83 9.02 4.13
N LEU A 113 7.91 7.73 3.77
CA LEU A 113 9.14 6.95 3.89
C LEU A 113 10.23 7.54 3.01
N VAL A 114 9.94 7.78 1.73
CA VAL A 114 10.92 8.34 0.80
C VAL A 114 11.33 9.74 1.23
N GLU A 115 10.39 10.64 1.51
CA GLU A 115 10.67 12.00 2.01
C GLU A 115 11.53 11.96 3.30
N GLY A 116 11.20 11.05 4.22
CA GLY A 116 11.96 10.85 5.44
C GLY A 116 13.39 10.40 5.18
N LEU A 117 13.61 9.50 4.23
CA LEU A 117 14.91 8.90 3.92
C LEU A 117 15.82 9.78 3.05
N THR A 118 15.26 10.52 2.09
CA THR A 118 16.04 11.43 1.22
C THR A 118 16.41 12.73 1.92
N GLY A 119 15.69 13.13 2.96
CA GLY A 119 15.95 14.37 3.68
C GLY A 119 15.74 15.58 2.77
N ASN A 120 16.83 16.21 2.31
CA ASN A 120 16.81 17.35 1.38
C ASN A 120 17.40 17.02 -0.01
N MET A 121 17.94 15.81 -0.22
CA MET A 121 18.38 15.38 -1.55
C MET A 121 17.17 14.79 -2.28
N SER A 122 16.43 15.62 -3.02
CA SER A 122 15.27 15.16 -3.78
C SER A 122 15.71 14.09 -4.80
N GLU A 123 15.38 12.83 -4.55
CA GLU A 123 15.43 11.80 -5.58
C GLU A 123 14.18 11.95 -6.45
N LYS A 124 14.21 12.97 -7.32
CA LYS A 124 13.07 13.38 -8.17
C LYS A 124 12.44 12.20 -8.90
N LEU A 125 13.24 11.20 -9.28
CA LEU A 125 12.74 10.00 -9.93
C LEU A 125 11.85 9.15 -9.01
N LEU A 126 12.23 8.94 -7.75
CA LEU A 126 11.41 8.20 -6.78
C LEU A 126 10.13 8.98 -6.45
N GLU A 127 10.23 10.28 -6.21
CA GLU A 127 9.07 11.15 -5.96
C GLU A 127 8.09 11.16 -7.14
N ASN A 128 8.61 11.27 -8.37
CA ASN A 128 7.80 11.17 -9.58
C ASN A 128 7.15 9.79 -9.73
N LEU A 129 7.89 8.71 -9.46
CA LEU A 129 7.34 7.34 -9.51
C LEU A 129 6.17 7.18 -8.53
N ILE A 130 6.33 7.60 -7.27
CA ILE A 130 5.26 7.54 -6.27
C ILE A 130 4.04 8.35 -6.72
N THR A 131 4.28 9.55 -7.27
CA THR A 131 3.21 10.42 -7.79
C THR A 131 2.45 9.75 -8.95
N ILE A 132 3.17 9.18 -9.92
CA ILE A 132 2.57 8.45 -11.04
C ILE A 132 1.77 7.25 -10.52
N MET A 133 2.34 6.47 -9.59
CA MET A 133 1.65 5.32 -8.98
C MET A 133 0.35 5.74 -8.30
N MET A 134 0.35 6.83 -7.53
CA MET A 134 -0.85 7.38 -6.91
C MET A 134 -1.90 7.78 -7.95
N LEU A 135 -1.50 8.46 -9.02
CA LEU A 135 -2.41 8.87 -10.09
C LEU A 135 -3.02 7.66 -10.82
N VAL A 136 -2.19 6.67 -11.14
CA VAL A 136 -2.64 5.42 -11.79
C VAL A 136 -3.59 4.65 -10.86
N PHE A 137 -3.30 4.60 -9.56
CA PHE A 137 -4.19 3.99 -8.57
C PHE A 137 -5.55 4.71 -8.47
N ILE A 138 -5.55 6.04 -8.41
CA ILE A 138 -6.78 6.84 -8.41
C ILE A 138 -7.58 6.60 -9.69
N LEU A 139 -6.91 6.57 -10.85
CA LEU A 139 -7.53 6.28 -12.14
C LEU A 139 -8.14 4.86 -12.16
N ALA A 140 -7.45 3.86 -11.62
CA ALA A 140 -7.97 2.51 -11.47
C ALA A 140 -9.21 2.47 -10.58
N GLY A 141 -9.19 3.21 -9.46
CA GLY A 141 -10.32 3.31 -8.55
C GLY A 141 -11.55 3.95 -9.19
N ILE A 142 -11.38 5.11 -9.84
CA ILE A 142 -12.47 5.80 -10.55
C ILE A 142 -13.05 4.91 -11.65
N THR A 143 -12.19 4.31 -12.48
CA THR A 143 -12.63 3.44 -13.58
C THR A 143 -13.37 2.21 -13.07
N SER A 144 -12.93 1.64 -11.94
CA SER A 144 -13.59 0.51 -11.30
C SER A 144 -14.93 0.87 -10.66
N ILE A 145 -15.03 2.00 -9.97
CA ILE A 145 -16.27 2.46 -9.30
C ILE A 145 -17.35 2.83 -10.32
N LEU A 146 -16.95 3.50 -11.43
CA LEU A 146 -17.87 3.85 -12.50
C LEU A 146 -18.29 2.65 -13.37
N GLY A 147 -17.75 1.46 -13.11
CA GLY A 147 -18.04 0.26 -13.90
C GLY A 147 -17.58 0.36 -15.35
N LEU A 148 -16.53 1.16 -15.63
CA LEU A 148 -15.96 1.26 -16.96
C LEU A 148 -15.34 -0.09 -17.38
N MET A 149 -15.18 -0.29 -18.69
CA MET A 149 -14.78 -1.56 -19.33
C MET A 149 -13.78 -2.37 -18.47
N PRO A 150 -14.11 -3.62 -18.04
CA PRO A 150 -13.25 -4.41 -17.16
C PRO A 150 -11.81 -4.58 -17.66
N LEU A 151 -11.64 -4.67 -18.99
CA LEU A 151 -10.33 -4.74 -19.62
C LEU A 151 -9.48 -3.49 -19.37
N LEU A 152 -10.09 -2.31 -19.34
CA LEU A 152 -9.40 -1.05 -19.06
C LEU A 152 -8.89 -1.03 -17.62
N VAL A 153 -9.72 -1.41 -16.64
CA VAL A 153 -9.31 -1.50 -15.23
C VAL A 153 -8.15 -2.48 -15.07
N SER A 154 -8.24 -3.65 -15.70
CA SER A 154 -7.18 -4.67 -15.70
C SER A 154 -5.85 -4.13 -16.26
N ASN A 155 -5.90 -3.37 -17.37
CA ASN A 155 -4.71 -2.78 -17.97
C ASN A 155 -4.08 -1.71 -17.08
N ILE A 156 -4.89 -0.87 -16.44
CA ILE A 156 -4.41 0.16 -15.50
C ILE A 156 -3.77 -0.50 -14.28
N MET A 157 -4.39 -1.55 -13.73
CA MET A 157 -3.81 -2.32 -12.63
C MET A 157 -2.50 -3.00 -13.03
N GLY A 158 -2.42 -3.57 -14.24
CA GLY A 158 -1.16 -4.12 -14.77
C GLY A 158 -0.05 -3.07 -14.89
N ALA A 159 -0.39 -1.85 -15.33
CA ALA A 159 0.55 -0.74 -15.36
C ALA A 159 0.99 -0.32 -13.95
N LEU A 160 0.08 -0.33 -12.97
CA LEU A 160 0.41 -0.05 -11.57
C LEU A 160 1.42 -1.06 -11.02
N LEU A 161 1.21 -2.35 -11.25
CA LEU A 161 2.13 -3.41 -10.80
C LEU A 161 3.53 -3.24 -11.41
N LEU A 162 3.63 -2.87 -12.69
CA LEU A 162 4.92 -2.57 -13.32
C LEU A 162 5.60 -1.38 -12.65
N LEU A 163 4.86 -0.33 -12.33
CA LEU A 163 5.39 0.84 -11.63
C LEU A 163 5.84 0.50 -10.20
N GLU A 164 5.13 -0.36 -9.48
CA GLU A 164 5.51 -0.87 -8.15
C GLU A 164 6.84 -1.64 -8.21
N VAL A 165 7.02 -2.51 -9.21
CA VAL A 165 8.28 -3.22 -9.43
C VAL A 165 9.42 -2.24 -9.74
N LEU A 166 9.19 -1.27 -10.63
CA LEU A 166 10.17 -0.23 -10.95
C LEU A 166 10.55 0.59 -9.71
N PHE A 167 9.56 0.93 -8.88
CA PHE A 167 9.77 1.62 -7.62
C PHE A 167 10.63 0.78 -6.66
N LEU A 168 10.33 -0.50 -6.46
CA LEU A 168 11.12 -1.39 -5.61
C LEU A 168 12.58 -1.48 -6.08
N ILE A 169 12.80 -1.65 -7.39
CA ILE A 169 14.15 -1.71 -7.97
C ILE A 169 14.90 -0.40 -7.67
N ARG A 170 14.28 0.76 -7.89
CA ARG A 170 14.95 2.05 -7.65
C ARG A 170 15.16 2.32 -6.17
N TYR A 171 14.20 2.00 -5.32
CA TYR A 171 14.34 2.09 -3.88
C TYR A 171 15.55 1.27 -3.40
N TYR A 172 15.70 0.03 -3.91
CA TYR A 172 16.85 -0.83 -3.60
C TYR A 172 18.17 -0.16 -3.97
N TYR A 173 18.33 0.31 -5.21
CA TYR A 173 19.59 0.92 -5.65
C TYR A 173 19.95 2.19 -4.86
N VAL A 174 18.95 3.04 -4.58
CA VAL A 174 19.16 4.33 -3.90
C VAL A 174 19.53 4.12 -2.43
N PHE A 175 18.83 3.24 -1.71
CA PHE A 175 18.91 3.15 -0.25
C PHE A 175 19.68 1.94 0.29
N LEU A 176 19.72 0.83 -0.45
CA LEU A 176 20.40 -0.41 -0.03
C LEU A 176 21.73 -0.58 -0.79
N GLY A 177 21.69 -0.54 -2.12
CA GLY A 177 22.88 -0.78 -2.96
C GLY A 177 24.00 0.25 -2.76
N ARG A 178 23.67 1.51 -2.45
CA ARG A 178 24.67 2.58 -2.20
C ARG A 178 25.36 2.47 -0.84
N ASN A 179 24.77 1.77 0.13
CA ASN A 179 25.36 1.59 1.47
C ASN A 179 26.37 0.42 1.51
N GLU A 180 26.26 -0.55 0.59
CA GLU A 180 27.20 -1.69 0.51
C GLU A 180 28.51 -1.33 -0.22
N SER A 181 28.55 -0.29 -1.04
CA SER A 181 29.76 0.14 -1.75
C SER A 181 30.74 0.97 -0.91
N HIS A 182 30.40 1.24 0.36
CA HIS A 182 31.21 2.04 1.29
C HIS A 182 31.60 1.28 2.57
N THR A 183 31.40 -0.03 2.60
CA THR A 183 31.96 -0.97 3.59
C THR A 183 33.02 -1.83 2.94
#